data_AF-A0A537MML9-F1
#
_entry.id   AF-A0A537MML9-F1
#
_cell.length_a   1.000
_cell.length_b   1.000
_cell.length_c   1.000
_cell.angle_alpha   90.00
_cell.angle_beta   90.00
_cell.angle_gamma   90.00
#
_symmetry.space_group_name_H-M   'P 1'
#
loop_
_entity.id
_entity.type
_entity.pdbx_description
1 polymer ?
#
loop_
_entity_poly.entity_id
_entity_poly.type
_entity_poly.pdbx_seq_one_letter_code
_entity_poly.pdbx_strand_id
1 'polypeptide(L)' 'HEVAHLVEMNHSARFWRVVARACPSVERAKKWLDTYGNDLHRYGIED' A
#
# COMPACT_ATOMS: atom_id res chain seq x y z
N HIS A 1 6.51 0.41 -0.53
CA HIS A 1 5.68 0.73 -1.69
C HIS A 1 6.51 1.54 -2.67
N GLU A 2 6.84 2.79 -2.34
CA GLU A 2 7.65 3.67 -3.21
C GLU A 2 8.98 3.08 -3.68
N VAL A 3 9.77 2.47 -2.79
CA VAL A 3 11.05 1.84 -3.19
C VAL A 3 10.84 0.68 -4.17
N ALA A 4 9.71 -0.04 -4.10
CA ALA A 4 9.42 -1.12 -5.04
C ALA A 4 9.13 -0.61 -6.45
N HIS A 5 8.76 0.68 -6.60
CA HIS A 5 8.60 1.30 -7.92
C HIS A 5 9.91 1.47 -8.69
N LEU A 6 11.06 1.36 -8.03
CA LEU A 6 12.37 1.28 -8.71
C LEU A 6 12.51 0.00 -9.55
N VAL A 7 11.73 -1.05 -9.25
CA VAL A 7 11.79 -2.35 -9.94
C VAL A 7 10.57 -2.55 -10.84
N GLU A 8 9.38 -2.16 -10.38
CA GLU A 8 8.12 -2.31 -11.12
C GLU A 8 7.29 -1.01 -11.01
N MET A 9 7.13 -0.26 -12.09
CA MET A 9 6.45 1.06 -12.09
C MET A 9 4.91 1.01 -12.03
N ASN A 10 4.33 -0.17 -11.90
CA ASN A 10 2.88 -0.40 -11.80
C ASN A 10 2.55 -1.20 -10.53
N HIS A 11 1.27 -1.41 -10.24
CA HIS A 11 0.80 -2.22 -9.10
C HIS A 11 0.42 -3.65 -9.49
N SER A 12 1.10 -4.24 -10.48
CA SER A 12 0.83 -5.61 -10.90
C SER A 12 1.19 -6.65 -9.81
N ALA A 13 0.84 -7.91 -10.03
CA ALA A 13 1.25 -9.00 -9.16
C ALA A 13 2.79 -9.10 -9.00
N ARG A 14 3.57 -8.67 -10.00
CA ARG A 14 5.04 -8.63 -9.90
C ARG A 14 5.51 -7.61 -8.87
N PHE A 15 4.94 -6.41 -8.90
CA PHE A 15 5.19 -5.37 -7.91
C PHE A 15 4.89 -5.85 -6.49
N TRP A 16 3.72 -6.45 -6.27
CA TRP A 16 3.34 -6.92 -4.93
C TRP A 16 4.25 -8.03 -4.40
N ARG A 17 4.83 -8.88 -5.27
CA ARG A 17 5.89 -9.82 -4.87
C ARG A 17 7.16 -9.12 -4.40
N VAL A 18 7.56 -8.01 -5.02
CA VAL A 18 8.71 -7.20 -4.56
C VAL A 18 8.41 -6.59 -3.21
N VAL A 19 7.22 -6.01 -3.04
CA VAL A 19 6.79 -5.44 -1.75
C VAL A 19 6.77 -6.50 -0.65
N ALA A 20 6.21 -7.68 -0.91
CA ALA A 20 6.13 -8.77 0.08
C ALA A 20 7.50 -9.29 0.53
N ARG A 21 8.51 -9.28 -0.36
CA ARG A 21 9.89 -9.65 0.00
C ARG A 21 10.52 -8.65 0.97
N ALA A 22 10.28 -7.36 0.79
CA ALA A 22 10.84 -6.31 1.65
C ALA A 22 10.00 -6.05 2.91
N CYS A 23 8.69 -6.26 2.85
CA CYS A 23 7.74 -6.04 3.94
C CYS A 23 6.83 -7.26 4.10
N PRO A 24 7.21 -8.22 4.97
CA PRO A 24 6.44 -9.46 5.18
C PRO A 24 5.01 -9.22 5.68
N SER A 25 4.74 -8.08 6.31
CA SER A 25 3.40 -7.72 6.81
C SER A 25 2.52 -7.00 5.79
N VAL A 26 2.89 -6.98 4.50
CA VAL A 26 2.15 -6.25 3.45
C VAL A 26 0.68 -6.66 3.38
N GLU A 27 0.36 -7.95 3.49
CA GLU A 27 -1.03 -8.43 3.44
C GLU A 27 -1.87 -7.88 4.59
N ARG A 28 -1.31 -7.87 5.81
CA ARG A 28 -1.98 -7.29 6.98
C ARG A 28 -2.21 -5.79 6.80
N ALA A 29 -1.20 -5.06 6.32
CA ALA A 29 -1.29 -3.62 6.09
C ALA A 29 -2.32 -3.28 5.00
N LYS A 30 -2.33 -4.04 3.91
CA LYS A 30 -3.26 -3.88 2.80
C LYS A 30 -4.70 -4.15 3.24
N LYS A 31 -4.95 -5.23 3.99
CA LYS A 31 -6.27 -5.51 4.57
C LYS A 31 -6.76 -4.39 5.49
N TRP A 32 -5.86 -3.82 6.29
CA TRP A 32 -6.20 -2.68 7.15
C TRP A 32 -6.58 -1.45 6.30
N LEU A 33 -5.82 -1.13 5.25
CA LEU A 33 -6.14 -0.03 4.33
C LEU A 33 -7.45 -0.26 3.56
N ASP A 34 -7.72 -1.50 3.13
CA ASP A 34 -8.99 -1.84 2.47
C ASP A 34 -10.19 -1.64 3.41
N THR A 35 -9.98 -1.79 4.73
CA THR A 35 -11.04 -1.66 5.74
C THR A 35 -11.22 -0.22 6.24
N TYR A 36 -10.11 0.49 6.50
CA TYR A 36 -10.11 1.78 7.20
C TYR A 36 -9.56 2.94 6.37
N GLY A 37 -8.99 2.68 5.19
CA GLY A 37 -8.30 3.68 4.38
C GLY A 37 -9.20 4.82 3.94
N ASN A 38 -10.45 4.54 3.57
CA ASN A 38 -11.41 5.59 3.21
C ASN A 38 -11.73 6.54 4.37
N ASP A 39 -11.67 6.07 5.61
CA ASP A 39 -11.94 6.91 6.79
C ASP A 39 -10.81 7.91 7.05
N LEU A 40 -9.60 7.63 6.57
CA LEU A 40 -8.47 8.54 6.73
C LEU A 40 -8.66 9.84 5.95
N HIS A 41 -9.41 9.83 4.85
CA HIS A 41 -9.74 11.04 4.08
C HIS A 41 -10.61 12.04 4.87
N ARG A 42 -11.22 11.62 5.99
CA ARG A 42 -12.04 12.48 6.85
C ARG A 42 -11.20 13.40 7.74
N TYR A 43 -9.92 13.07 7.94
CA TYR A 43 -9.02 13.87 8.77
C TYR A 43 -8.19 14.80 7.87
N GLY A 44 -8.15 16.09 8.18
CA GLY A 44 -7.36 17.08 7.43
C GLY A 44 -8.11 17.79 6.30
N ILE A 45 -9.43 17.58 6.18
CA ILE A 45 -10.29 18.53 5.46
C ILE A 45 -10.60 19.66 6.44
N GLU A 46 -9.88 20.78 6.31
CA GLU A 46 -10.29 22.08 6.84
C GLU A 46 -11.22 22.73 5.80
N ASP A 47 -12.31 23.37 6.24
CA ASP A 47 -13.26 24.09 5.37
C ASP A 47 -12.61 25.26 4.61
#